data_AF-A0A924EQV5-F1
#
_entry.id   AF-A0A924EQV5-F1
#
_cell.length_a   1.000
_cell.length_b   1.000
_cell.length_c   1.000
_cell.angle_alpha   90.00
_cell.angle_beta   90.00
_cell.angle_gamma   90.00
#
_symmetry.space_group_name_H-M   'P 1'
#
loop_
_entity.id
_entity.type
_entity.pdbx_description
1 polymer ?
#
loop_
_entity_poly.entity_id
_entity_poly.type
_entity_poly.pdbx_seq_one_letter_code
_entity_poly.pdbx_strand_id
1 'polypeptide(L)'
;MPSSPQMPVAKKGTVGKCVLCADRLPQGELPACVSGCAMGVLYIGDLVTDVAVNGVGKTVVLSEFLKANDAVRYKEELGTNPRVYYILGHGQNLGGQG
;
A
#
# COMPACT_ATOMS: atom_id res chain seq x y z
N MET A 1 10.94 -27.29 -2.14
CA MET A 1 10.75 -25.96 -1.51
C MET A 1 12.06 -25.20 -1.62
N PRO A 2 12.06 -23.87 -1.85
CA PRO A 2 13.30 -23.10 -1.89
C PRO A 2 14.07 -23.28 -0.58
N SER A 3 15.39 -23.41 -0.69
CA SER A 3 16.33 -23.71 0.41
C SER A 3 16.62 -22.51 1.31
N SER A 4 16.01 -21.35 1.06
CA SER A 4 16.15 -20.14 1.85
C SER A 4 14.81 -19.39 1.91
N PRO A 5 14.47 -18.79 3.07
CA PRO A 5 13.24 -18.03 3.19
C PRO A 5 13.31 -16.78 2.29
N GLN A 6 12.22 -16.49 1.60
CA GLN A 6 12.14 -15.35 0.67
C GLN A 6 12.23 -14.00 1.39
N MET A 7 11.88 -13.96 2.67
CA MET A 7 12.15 -12.84 3.60
C MET A 7 13.21 -13.22 4.64
N PRO A 8 14.04 -12.27 5.10
CA PRO A 8 14.97 -12.52 6.18
C PRO A 8 14.21 -12.89 7.46
N VAL A 9 14.64 -13.96 8.11
CA VAL A 9 14.12 -14.34 9.44
C VAL A 9 14.58 -13.29 10.44
N ALA A 10 13.63 -12.74 11.19
CA ALA A 10 13.90 -11.74 12.21
C ALA A 10 14.92 -12.29 13.22
N LYS A 11 15.96 -11.49 13.51
CA LYS A 11 16.96 -11.80 14.54
C LYS A 11 16.68 -10.93 15.76
N LYS A 12 16.94 -11.46 16.97
CA LYS A 12 16.78 -10.67 18.19
C LYS A 12 17.64 -9.40 18.10
N GLY A 13 17.03 -8.24 18.35
CA GLY A 13 17.69 -6.93 18.26
C GLY A 13 17.60 -6.25 16.88
N THR A 14 16.90 -6.83 15.89
CA THR A 14 16.66 -6.18 14.59
C THR A 14 15.28 -5.54 14.50
N VAL A 15 15.19 -4.37 13.87
CA VAL A 15 13.91 -3.68 13.60
C VAL A 15 13.27 -4.24 12.33
N GLY A 16 11.98 -4.53 12.40
CA GLY A 16 11.14 -4.84 11.24
C GLY A 16 10.24 -3.66 10.87
N LYS A 17 9.88 -3.54 9.60
CA LYS A 17 8.88 -2.58 9.10
C LYS A 17 8.13 -3.17 7.91
N CYS A 18 7.05 -2.52 7.50
CA CYS A 18 6.45 -2.80 6.20
C CYS A 18 7.47 -2.51 5.08
N VAL A 19 7.61 -3.46 4.18
CA VAL A 19 8.46 -3.38 2.98
C VAL A 19 7.65 -3.57 1.70
N LEU A 20 6.33 -3.38 1.78
CA LEU A 20 5.39 -3.65 0.68
C LEU A 20 5.50 -5.07 0.11
N CYS A 21 5.79 -6.05 0.97
CA CYS A 21 6.01 -7.44 0.55
C CYS A 21 7.05 -7.55 -0.57
N ALA A 22 8.26 -7.03 -0.32
CA ALA A 22 9.40 -7.07 -1.24
C ALA A 22 9.78 -8.50 -1.69
N ASP A 23 9.29 -9.52 -0.97
CA ASP A 23 9.41 -10.95 -1.26
C ASP A 23 8.31 -11.52 -2.15
N ARG A 24 7.24 -10.76 -2.43
CA ARG A 24 6.06 -11.18 -3.20
C ARG A 24 5.89 -10.39 -4.50
N LEU A 25 6.13 -9.08 -4.45
CA LEU A 25 5.95 -8.21 -5.61
C LEU A 25 6.82 -8.61 -6.81
N PRO A 26 8.14 -8.93 -6.66
CA PRO A 26 8.96 -9.39 -7.78
C PRO A 26 8.47 -10.68 -8.46
N GLN A 27 7.65 -11.47 -7.77
CA GLN A 27 7.08 -12.73 -8.23
C GLN A 27 5.69 -12.55 -8.86
N GLY A 28 5.20 -11.31 -8.95
CA GLY A 28 3.86 -11.01 -9.47
C GLY A 28 2.74 -11.33 -8.49
N GLU A 29 3.06 -11.57 -7.21
CA GLU A 29 2.07 -11.81 -6.17
C GLU A 29 1.61 -10.50 -5.51
N LEU A 30 0.33 -10.43 -5.16
CA LEU A 30 -0.20 -9.32 -4.37
C LEU A 30 0.43 -9.29 -2.96
N PRO A 31 0.66 -8.11 -2.35
CA PRO A 31 1.07 -8.02 -0.95
C PRO A 31 0.13 -8.77 -0.01
N ALA A 32 0.66 -9.31 1.09
CA ALA A 32 -0.12 -10.09 2.06
C ALA A 32 -1.32 -9.34 2.64
N CYS A 33 -1.15 -8.06 2.96
CA CYS A 33 -2.25 -7.21 3.44
C CYS A 33 -3.32 -6.99 2.36
N VAL A 34 -2.93 -6.82 1.09
CA VAL A 34 -3.87 -6.61 -0.03
C VAL A 34 -4.64 -7.89 -0.32
N SER A 35 -3.94 -9.02 -0.47
CA SER A 35 -4.55 -10.32 -0.73
C SER A 35 -5.44 -10.81 0.41
N GLY A 36 -5.11 -10.49 1.67
CA GLY A 36 -5.91 -10.89 2.83
C GLY A 36 -7.14 -9.99 3.09
N CYS A 37 -7.26 -8.86 2.39
CA CYS A 37 -8.34 -7.91 2.61
C CYS A 37 -9.63 -8.37 1.91
N ALA A 38 -10.52 -9.05 2.64
CA ALA A 38 -11.81 -9.50 2.12
C ALA A 38 -12.71 -8.35 1.64
N MET A 39 -12.55 -7.15 2.21
CA MET A 39 -13.33 -5.97 1.82
C MET A 39 -12.79 -5.26 0.57
N GLY A 40 -11.62 -5.64 0.07
CA GLY A 40 -11.02 -5.03 -1.13
C GLY A 40 -10.67 -3.54 -0.99
N VAL A 41 -10.44 -3.05 0.23
CA VAL A 41 -10.17 -1.62 0.48
C VAL A 41 -8.69 -1.25 0.32
N LEU A 42 -7.80 -2.23 0.35
CA LEU A 42 -6.37 -2.02 0.13
C LEU A 42 -6.03 -2.26 -1.34
N TYR A 43 -5.39 -1.26 -1.95
CA TYR A 43 -4.87 -1.33 -3.31
C TYR A 43 -3.34 -1.30 -3.25
N ILE A 44 -2.69 -2.13 -4.07
CA ILE A 44 -1.29 -1.95 -4.43
C ILE A 44 -1.24 -1.31 -5.82
N GLY A 45 -0.38 -0.31 -6.00
CA GLY A 45 -0.27 0.41 -7.26
C GLY A 45 1.16 0.62 -7.70
N ASP A 46 1.31 0.82 -9.00
CA ASP A 46 2.53 1.21 -9.66
C ASP A 46 2.37 2.65 -10.18
N LEU A 47 3.22 3.54 -9.67
CA LEU A 47 3.20 4.97 -10.00
C LEU A 47 3.71 5.27 -11.41
N VAL A 48 4.48 4.36 -12.02
CA VAL A 48 5.03 4.54 -13.37
C VAL A 48 4.01 4.14 -14.42
N THR A 49 3.33 3.01 -14.20
CA THR A 49 2.30 2.50 -15.12
C THR A 49 0.90 3.07 -14.84
N ASP A 50 0.73 3.79 -13.73
CA ASP A 50 -0.52 4.43 -13.28
C ASP A 50 -1.68 3.44 -13.08
N VAL A 51 -1.37 2.24 -12.58
CA VAL A 51 -2.35 1.17 -12.34
C VAL A 51 -2.33 0.75 -10.88
N ALA A 52 -3.51 0.47 -10.31
CA ALA A 52 -3.64 -0.14 -8.99
C ALA A 52 -4.67 -1.27 -8.96
N VAL A 53 -4.42 -2.29 -8.13
CA VAL A 53 -5.24 -3.49 -7.99
C VAL A 53 -5.47 -3.84 -6.52
N ASN A 54 -6.66 -4.33 -6.18
CA ASN A 54 -6.99 -4.79 -4.83
C ASN A 54 -7.09 -6.32 -4.73
N GLY A 55 -7.28 -6.84 -3.51
CA GLY A 55 -7.37 -8.28 -3.23
C GLY A 55 -8.58 -9.00 -3.84
N VAL A 56 -9.61 -8.28 -4.32
CA VAL A 56 -10.79 -8.86 -4.98
C VAL A 56 -10.73 -8.79 -6.51
N GLY A 57 -9.58 -8.39 -7.07
CA GLY A 57 -9.34 -8.34 -8.52
C GLY A 57 -9.82 -7.07 -9.22
N LYS A 58 -10.25 -6.03 -8.48
CA LYS A 58 -10.59 -4.74 -9.07
C LYS A 58 -9.32 -3.99 -9.42
N THR A 59 -9.21 -3.59 -10.69
CA THR A 59 -8.13 -2.76 -11.23
C THR A 59 -8.65 -1.37 -11.56
N VAL A 60 -7.85 -0.34 -11.28
CA VAL A 60 -8.19 1.07 -11.52
C VAL A 60 -6.99 1.82 -12.09
N VAL A 61 -7.25 2.93 -12.78
CA VAL A 61 -6.23 3.95 -13.07
C VAL A 61 -5.94 4.69 -11.76
N LEU A 62 -4.70 4.64 -11.29
CA LEU A 62 -4.34 5.08 -9.94
C LEU A 62 -4.59 6.59 -9.76
N SER A 63 -4.10 7.42 -10.67
CA SER A 63 -4.24 8.88 -10.61
C SER A 63 -5.70 9.34 -10.59
N GLU A 64 -6.54 8.78 -11.47
CA GLU A 64 -7.97 9.05 -11.53
C GLU A 64 -8.69 8.60 -10.26
N PHE A 65 -8.34 7.40 -9.76
CA PHE A 65 -8.94 6.85 -8.55
C PHE A 65 -8.60 7.69 -7.31
N LEU A 66 -7.35 8.12 -7.15
CA LEU A 66 -6.95 9.00 -6.04
C LEU A 66 -7.68 10.35 -6.10
N LYS A 67 -7.77 10.94 -7.30
CA LYS A 67 -8.47 12.22 -7.51
C LYS A 67 -9.97 12.11 -7.24
N ALA A 68 -10.62 11.03 -7.69
CA ALA A 68 -12.06 10.84 -7.52
C ALA A 68 -12.48 10.57 -6.07
N ASN A 69 -11.53 10.21 -5.19
CA ASN A 69 -11.80 9.85 -3.80
C ASN A 69 -11.17 10.83 -2.80
N ASP A 70 -10.74 12.02 -3.26
CA ASP A 70 -10.09 13.04 -2.43
C ASP A 70 -8.97 12.46 -1.55
N ALA A 71 -8.16 11.58 -2.15
CA ALA A 71 -7.15 10.84 -1.40
C ALA A 71 -6.03 11.75 -0.91
N VAL A 72 -5.59 11.54 0.33
CA VAL A 72 -4.59 12.38 1.01
C VAL A 72 -3.36 11.59 1.43
N ARG A 73 -2.25 12.30 1.64
CA ARG A 73 -1.04 11.73 2.26
C ARG A 73 -0.98 12.11 3.72
N TYR A 74 -0.64 11.15 4.58
CA TYR A 74 -0.50 11.41 6.01
C TYR A 74 0.71 12.31 6.29
N LYS A 75 0.49 13.41 7.02
CA LYS A 75 1.53 14.37 7.43
C LYS A 75 2.35 14.92 6.26
N GLU A 76 1.67 15.35 5.21
CA GLU A 76 2.30 15.87 4.00
C GLU A 76 3.14 17.13 4.27
N GLU A 77 2.76 17.92 5.27
CA GLU A 77 3.47 19.13 5.73
C GLU A 77 4.91 18.86 6.18
N LEU A 78 5.26 17.63 6.53
CA LEU A 78 6.61 17.25 6.92
C LEU A 78 7.55 17.01 5.73
N GLY A 79 7.06 17.08 4.48
CA GLY A 79 7.89 16.95 3.28
C GLY A 79 8.49 15.56 3.04
N THR A 80 8.04 14.53 3.76
CA THR A 80 8.59 13.16 3.69
C THR A 80 8.18 12.39 2.44
N ASN A 81 7.24 12.93 1.66
CA ASN A 81 6.72 12.35 0.42
C ASN A 81 6.32 10.86 0.55
N PRO A 82 5.41 10.51 1.49
CA PRO A 82 5.02 9.12 1.71
C PRO A 82 4.37 8.51 0.46
N ARG A 83 4.51 7.19 0.30
CA ARG A 83 3.99 6.40 -0.82
C ARG A 83 2.69 5.67 -0.51
N VAL A 84 2.01 6.07 0.55
CA VAL A 84 0.69 5.54 0.95
C VAL A 84 -0.29 6.69 0.90
N TYR A 85 -1.38 6.47 0.17
CA TYR A 85 -2.48 7.42 0.01
C TYR A 85 -3.69 6.88 0.77
N TYR A 86 -4.38 7.76 1.49
CA TYR A 86 -5.53 7.43 2.31
C TYR A 86 -6.79 8.03 1.70
N ILE A 87 -7.80 7.18 1.50
CA ILE A 87 -9.16 7.63 1.18
C ILE A 87 -9.91 7.75 2.51
N LEU A 88 -10.36 8.95 2.84
CA LEU A 88 -11.01 9.23 4.11
C LEU A 88 -12.45 8.73 4.09
N GLY A 89 -12.86 8.02 5.14
CA GLY A 89 -14.26 7.69 5.35
C GLY A 89 -15.07 8.92 5.80
N HIS A 90 -16.41 8.83 5.72
CA HIS A 90 -17.30 9.90 6.17
C HIS A 90 -17.00 10.30 7.63
N GLY A 91 -16.53 11.53 7.83
CA GLY A 91 -16.24 12.11 9.15
C GLY A 91 -14.81 11.88 9.68
N GLN A 92 -13.90 11.29 8.91
CA GLN A 92 -12.49 11.13 9.30
C GLN A 92 -11.64 12.30 8.79
N ASN A 93 -10.94 12.99 9.69
CA ASN A 93 -9.93 14.00 9.35
C ASN A 93 -8.55 13.53 9.80
N LEU A 94 -7.60 13.42 8.88
CA LEU A 94 -6.19 13.17 9.20
C LEU A 94 -5.48 14.47 9.59
N GLY A 95 -6.00 15.17 10.61
CA GLY A 95 -5.28 16.14 11.44
C GLY A 95 -4.41 17.22 10.76
N GLY A 96 -4.62 17.57 9.49
CA GLY A 96 -3.73 18.46 8.75
C GLY A 96 -4.34 19.15 7.53
N GLN A 97 -5.66 19.12 7.37
CA GLN A 97 -6.33 19.87 6.31
C GLN A 97 -7.11 21.03 6.94
N GLY A 98 -6.56 22.24 6.78
CA GLY A 98 -7.30 23.49 6.89
C GLY A 98 -7.99 23.82 5.58
#